data_AF-A0A820LKQ0-F1
#
_entry.id   AF-A0A820LKQ0-F1
#
_cell.length_a   1.000
_cell.length_b   1.000
_cell.length_c   1.000
_cell.angle_alpha   90.00
_cell.angle_beta   90.00
_cell.angle_gamma   90.00
#
_symmetry.space_group_name_H-M   'P 1'
#
loop_
_entity.id
_entity.type
_entity.pdbx_description
1 polymer ?
#
loop_
_entity_poly.entity_id
_entity_poly.type
_entity_poly.pdbx_seq_one_letter_code
_entity_poly.pdbx_strand_id
1 'polypeptide(L)'
;VCVILLIALVKEPERGSADGARMQKRSSWFYDVKQVLKIKSFLLTTLGFTWVAFALGSLSWWGPIFLEKAHILAKGQDDPKDAANVALFFGIITCVAGIVGVLLGSEIARRYRKINQRGDPIVCGIAVILAMPFLFGVLLLSKDHLTLTWIFIVI
;
A
#
# COMPACT_ATOMS: atom_id res chain seq x y z
N VAL A 1 -21.33 0.27 16.83
CA VAL A 1 -20.77 1.46 17.50
C VAL A 1 -20.43 2.57 16.50
N CYS A 2 -19.54 2.36 15.52
CA CYS A 2 -19.15 3.40 14.55
C CYS A 2 -20.32 4.03 13.76
N VAL A 3 -21.28 3.22 13.29
CA VAL A 3 -22.46 3.71 12.54
C VAL A 3 -23.36 4.59 13.42
N ILE A 4 -23.55 4.22 14.69
CA ILE A 4 -24.35 4.97 15.65
C ILE A 4 -23.67 6.32 15.94
N LEU A 5 -22.34 6.33 16.09
CA LEU A 5 -21.56 7.55 16.29
C LEU A 5 -21.61 8.48 15.06
N LEU A 6 -21.58 7.94 13.84
CA LEU A 6 -21.71 8.75 12.62
C LEU A 6 -23.07 9.46 12.56
N ILE A 7 -24.16 8.74 12.82
CA ILE A 7 -25.51 9.31 12.81
C ILE A 7 -25.69 10.37 13.92
N ALA A 8 -25.07 10.15 15.08
CA ALA A 8 -25.21 11.05 16.23
C ALA A 8 -24.31 12.30 16.15
N LEU A 9 -23.08 12.18 15.61
CA LEU A 9 -22.07 13.25 15.63
C LEU A 9 -21.94 13.98 14.29
N VAL A 10 -22.23 13.34 13.16
CA VAL A 10 -22.08 13.94 11.83
C VAL A 10 -23.42 14.48 11.38
N LYS A 11 -23.64 15.79 11.60
CA LYS A 11 -24.76 16.50 10.99
C LYS A 11 -24.50 16.65 9.50
N GLU A 12 -25.31 15.99 8.67
CA GLU A 12 -25.24 16.17 7.23
C GLU A 12 -25.52 17.63 6.86
N PRO A 13 -24.54 18.35 6.27
CA PRO A 13 -24.79 19.70 5.78
C PRO A 13 -25.73 19.66 4.58
N GLU A 14 -26.45 20.75 4.35
CA GLU A 14 -27.25 20.89 3.14
C GLU A 14 -26.37 20.68 1.90
N ARG A 15 -26.90 19.92 0.94
CA ARG A 15 -26.17 19.46 -0.24
C ARG A 15 -25.63 20.66 -1.03
N GLY A 16 -24.30 20.77 -1.13
CA GLY A 16 -23.61 21.89 -1.77
C GLY A 16 -23.11 23.00 -0.82
N SER A 17 -23.54 23.02 0.44
CA SER A 17 -23.03 23.99 1.45
C SER A 17 -21.62 23.67 1.93
N ALA A 18 -21.17 22.41 1.81
CA ALA A 18 -19.81 21.99 2.12
C ALA A 18 -18.82 22.25 0.97
N ASP A 19 -19.30 22.39 -0.28
CA ASP A 19 -18.45 22.48 -1.47
C ASP A 19 -17.98 23.92 -1.77
N GLY A 20 -18.54 24.93 -1.09
CA GLY A 20 -18.21 26.36 -1.30
C GLY A 20 -18.42 26.88 -2.72
N ALA A 21 -18.97 26.07 -3.61
CA ALA A 21 -19.04 26.30 -5.05
C ALA A 21 -20.48 26.49 -5.52
N ARG A 22 -20.68 27.45 -6.43
CA ARG A 22 -21.95 27.67 -7.15
C ARG A 22 -22.47 26.34 -7.68
N MET A 23 -23.73 26.06 -7.37
CA MET A 23 -24.52 24.90 -7.82
C MET A 23 -24.17 24.54 -9.29
N GLN A 24 -23.29 23.56 -9.43
CA GLN A 24 -22.78 23.14 -10.73
C GLN A 24 -23.91 22.39 -11.44
N LYS A 25 -24.21 22.78 -12.68
CA LYS A 25 -25.32 22.21 -13.46
C LYS A 25 -25.14 20.69 -13.53
N ARG A 26 -26.16 19.93 -13.14
CA ARG A 26 -26.14 18.45 -13.12
C ARG A 26 -25.74 17.93 -14.50
N SER A 27 -24.51 17.46 -14.63
CA SER A 27 -24.03 16.74 -15.81
C SER A 27 -24.62 15.33 -15.83
N SER A 28 -24.70 14.73 -17.02
CA SER A 28 -25.09 13.33 -17.16
C SER A 28 -23.95 12.43 -16.66
N TRP A 29 -24.27 11.42 -15.85
CA TRP A 29 -23.28 10.50 -15.28
C TRP A 29 -22.36 9.87 -16.34
N PHE A 30 -22.93 9.44 -17.46
CA PHE A 30 -22.17 8.87 -18.58
C PHE A 30 -21.22 9.88 -19.23
N TYR A 31 -21.60 11.15 -19.25
CA TYR A 31 -20.75 12.22 -19.76
C TYR A 31 -19.52 12.38 -18.85
N ASP A 32 -19.72 12.40 -17.53
CA ASP A 32 -18.62 12.58 -16.57
C ASP A 32 -17.65 11.40 -16.58
N VAL A 33 -18.15 10.16 -16.61
CA VAL A 33 -17.31 8.97 -16.76
C VAL A 33 -16.49 9.05 -18.04
N LYS A 34 -17.10 9.41 -19.17
CA LYS A 34 -16.40 9.55 -20.45
C LYS A 34 -15.34 10.66 -20.42
N GLN A 35 -15.56 11.73 -19.66
CA GLN A 35 -14.57 12.81 -19.51
C GLN A 35 -13.39 12.36 -18.64
N VAL A 36 -13.64 11.68 -17.53
CA VAL A 36 -12.58 11.16 -16.64
C VAL A 36 -11.70 10.15 -17.38
N LEU A 37 -12.29 9.26 -18.20
CA LEU A 37 -11.55 8.29 -19.00
C LEU A 37 -10.65 8.93 -20.07
N LYS A 38 -10.86 10.20 -20.46
CA LYS A 38 -9.94 10.89 -21.38
C LYS A 38 -8.69 11.41 -20.68
N ILE A 39 -8.68 11.50 -19.36
CA ILE A 39 -7.57 12.02 -18.58
C ILE A 39 -6.51 10.91 -18.44
N LYS A 40 -5.49 10.94 -19.30
CA LYS A 40 -4.41 9.92 -19.31
C LYS A 40 -3.71 9.77 -17.96
N SER A 41 -3.48 10.88 -17.24
CA SER A 41 -2.84 10.84 -15.91
C SER A 41 -3.69 10.07 -14.89
N PHE A 42 -5.02 10.18 -14.96
CA PHE A 42 -5.92 9.43 -14.09
C PHE A 42 -5.85 7.93 -14.41
N LEU A 43 -5.92 7.58 -15.70
CA LEU A 43 -5.81 6.18 -16.14
C LEU A 43 -4.48 5.54 -15.72
N LEU A 44 -3.36 6.20 -16.01
CA LEU A 44 -2.02 5.67 -15.69
C LEU A 44 -1.81 5.50 -14.19
N THR A 45 -2.25 6.46 -13.37
CA THR A 45 -2.11 6.38 -11.92
C THR A 45 -2.99 5.26 -11.34
N THR A 46 -4.21 5.11 -11.87
CA THR A 46 -5.14 4.07 -11.43
C THR A 46 -4.63 2.68 -11.79
N LEU A 47 -4.16 2.49 -13.03
CA LEU A 47 -3.52 1.24 -13.46
C LEU A 47 -2.28 0.92 -12.65
N GLY A 48 -1.40 1.92 -12.42
CA GLY A 48 -0.20 1.76 -11.60
C GLY A 48 -0.54 1.32 -10.18
N PHE A 49 -1.49 1.99 -9.53
CA PHE A 49 -1.94 1.61 -8.18
C PHE A 49 -2.60 0.23 -8.14
N THR A 50 -3.30 -0.15 -9.21
CA THR A 50 -3.91 -1.49 -9.33
C THR A 50 -2.84 -2.58 -9.38
N TRP A 51 -1.76 -2.36 -10.14
CA TRP A 51 -0.61 -3.28 -10.15
C TRP A 51 0.10 -3.37 -8.80
N VAL A 52 0.27 -2.24 -8.11
CA VAL A 52 0.84 -2.23 -6.75
C VAL A 52 -0.02 -3.04 -5.79
N ALA A 53 -1.35 -2.84 -5.83
CA ALA A 53 -2.28 -3.60 -4.99
C ALA A 53 -2.24 -5.11 -5.31
N PHE A 54 -2.15 -5.47 -6.59
CA PHE A 54 -1.99 -6.86 -7.02
C PHE A 54 -0.69 -7.48 -6.49
N ALA A 55 0.45 -6.78 -6.64
CA ALA A 55 1.74 -7.25 -6.17
C ALA A 55 1.75 -7.42 -4.63
N LEU A 56 1.21 -6.45 -3.90
CA LEU A 56 1.09 -6.52 -2.44
C LEU A 56 0.17 -7.66 -2.00
N GLY A 57 -0.96 -7.86 -2.66
CA GLY A 57 -1.86 -8.98 -2.40
C GLY A 57 -1.20 -10.34 -2.65
N SER A 58 -0.44 -10.46 -3.74
CA SER A 58 0.36 -11.65 -4.04
C SER A 58 1.40 -11.90 -2.94
N LEU A 59 2.14 -10.86 -2.52
CA LEU A 59 3.14 -10.98 -1.46
C LEU A 59 2.51 -11.34 -0.11
N SER A 60 1.34 -10.81 0.23
CA SER A 60 0.63 -11.14 1.47
C SER A 60 0.22 -12.61 1.52
N TRP A 61 -0.09 -13.22 0.37
CA TRP A 61 -0.48 -14.63 0.29
C TRP A 61 0.75 -15.56 0.25
N TRP A 62 1.72 -15.25 -0.61
CA TRP A 62 2.86 -16.12 -0.88
C TRP A 62 4.08 -15.87 0.02
N GLY A 63 4.19 -14.68 0.61
CA GLY A 63 5.33 -14.27 1.45
C GLY A 63 5.56 -15.15 2.67
N PRO A 64 4.54 -15.43 3.51
CA PRO A 64 4.69 -16.30 4.67
C PRO A 64 5.12 -17.73 4.28
N ILE A 65 4.51 -18.27 3.22
CA ILE A 65 4.80 -19.62 2.71
C ILE A 65 6.25 -19.69 2.19
N PHE A 66 6.72 -18.65 1.51
CA PHE A 66 8.10 -18.57 1.05
C PHE A 66 9.09 -18.56 2.21
N LEU A 67 8.81 -17.77 3.25
CA LEU A 67 9.68 -17.67 4.43
C LEU A 67 9.69 -18.94 5.25
N GLU A 68 8.54 -19.60 5.41
CA GLU A 68 8.45 -20.91 6.05
C GLU A 68 9.34 -21.93 5.34
N LYS A 69 9.21 -22.04 4.01
CA LYS A 69 10.04 -22.97 3.22
C LYS A 69 11.52 -22.62 3.27
N ALA A 70 11.87 -21.34 3.26
CA ALA A 70 13.25 -20.89 3.42
C ALA A 70 13.80 -21.26 4.81
N HIS A 71 12.99 -21.12 5.86
CA HIS A 71 13.38 -21.48 7.23
C HIS A 71 13.59 -22.99 7.39
N ILE A 72 12.70 -23.81 6.84
CA ILE A 72 12.83 -25.28 6.84
C ILE A 72 14.10 -25.70 6.10
N LEU A 73 14.37 -25.11 4.92
CA LEU A 73 15.58 -25.42 4.15
C LEU A 73 16.86 -25.03 4.91
N ALA A 74 16.85 -23.94 5.67
CA ALA A 74 17.99 -23.47 6.44
C ALA A 74 18.25 -24.30 7.72
N LYS A 75 17.19 -24.75 8.42
CA LYS A 75 17.31 -25.54 9.66
C LYS A 75 17.32 -27.05 9.44
N GLY A 76 16.79 -27.55 8.33
CA GLY A 76 16.65 -28.98 8.05
C GLY A 76 15.59 -29.70 8.87
N GLN A 77 14.69 -28.97 9.55
CA GLN A 77 13.67 -29.54 10.44
C GLN A 77 12.31 -28.90 10.14
N ASP A 78 11.28 -29.74 9.97
CA ASP A 78 9.91 -29.34 9.65
C ASP A 78 9.04 -29.46 10.91
N ASP A 79 8.86 -28.34 11.61
CA ASP A 79 8.07 -28.26 12.83
C ASP A 79 6.91 -27.25 12.64
N PRO A 80 5.64 -27.69 12.72
CA PRO A 80 4.49 -26.82 12.40
C PRO A 80 4.33 -25.64 13.35
N LYS A 81 4.96 -25.68 14.54
CA LYS A 81 5.00 -24.54 15.48
C LYS A 81 5.90 -23.42 14.98
N ASP A 82 6.99 -23.74 14.29
CA ASP A 82 7.91 -22.75 13.74
C ASP A 82 7.28 -22.02 12.54
N ALA A 83 6.51 -22.72 11.72
CA ALA A 83 5.75 -22.13 10.61
C ALA A 83 4.76 -21.04 11.08
N ALA A 84 3.96 -21.34 12.12
CA ALA A 84 3.01 -20.39 12.70
C ALA A 84 3.72 -19.15 13.28
N ASN A 85 4.87 -19.34 13.93
CA ASN A 85 5.67 -18.25 14.48
C ASN A 85 6.23 -17.35 13.36
N VAL A 86 6.81 -17.93 12.29
CA VAL A 86 7.35 -17.16 11.15
C VAL A 86 6.26 -16.33 10.48
N ALA A 87 5.07 -16.90 10.24
CA ALA A 87 3.94 -16.18 9.67
C ALA A 87 3.47 -15.02 10.57
N LEU A 88 3.43 -15.24 11.89
CA LEU A 88 3.04 -14.22 12.88
C LEU A 88 4.07 -13.08 12.94
N PHE A 89 5.37 -13.39 12.98
CA PHE A 89 6.43 -12.38 12.94
C PHE A 89 6.43 -11.58 11.64
N PHE A 90 6.27 -12.26 10.50
CA PHE A 90 6.12 -11.59 9.20
C PHE A 90 4.93 -10.65 9.19
N GLY A 91 3.78 -11.08 9.72
CA GLY A 91 2.58 -10.26 9.83
C GLY A 91 2.79 -9.01 10.68
N ILE A 92 3.37 -9.15 11.88
CA ILE A 92 3.64 -8.01 12.78
C ILE A 92 4.58 -7.02 12.10
N ILE A 93 5.69 -7.50 11.53
CA ILE A 93 6.68 -6.64 10.87
C ILE A 93 6.05 -5.91 9.68
N THR A 94 5.29 -6.63 8.85
CA THR A 94 4.62 -6.04 7.67
C THR A 94 3.60 -4.97 8.09
N CYS A 95 2.85 -5.19 9.18
CA CYS A 95 1.93 -4.18 9.71
C CYS A 95 2.66 -2.93 10.19
N VAL A 96 3.73 -3.08 10.97
CA VAL A 96 4.50 -1.95 11.49
C VAL A 96 5.17 -1.19 10.35
N ALA A 97 5.84 -1.90 9.43
CA ALA A 97 6.46 -1.31 8.24
C ALA A 97 5.42 -0.57 7.37
N GLY A 98 4.23 -1.14 7.19
CA GLY A 98 3.13 -0.50 6.47
C GLY A 98 2.65 0.81 7.10
N ILE A 99 2.46 0.83 8.42
CA ILE A 99 2.07 2.06 9.15
C ILE A 99 3.15 3.12 9.00
N VAL A 100 4.41 2.77 9.25
CA VAL A 100 5.55 3.69 9.15
C VAL A 100 5.71 4.20 7.71
N GLY A 101 5.57 3.32 6.71
CA GLY A 101 5.64 3.67 5.29
C GLY A 101 4.56 4.66 4.86
N VAL A 102 3.31 4.49 5.32
CA VAL A 102 2.23 5.45 5.02
C VAL A 102 2.48 6.80 5.67
N LEU A 103 2.92 6.83 6.93
CA LEU A 103 3.21 8.08 7.63
C LEU A 103 4.35 8.84 6.95
N LEU A 104 5.49 8.17 6.71
CA LEU A 104 6.64 8.77 6.04
C LEU A 104 6.32 9.17 4.60
N GLY A 105 5.64 8.31 3.84
CA GLY A 105 5.23 8.58 2.47
C GLY A 105 4.32 9.80 2.38
N SER A 106 3.36 9.94 3.30
CA SER A 106 2.45 11.09 3.34
C SER A 106 3.15 12.40 3.70
N GLU A 107 4.12 12.38 4.64
CA GLU A 107 4.92 13.55 4.98
C GLU A 107 5.83 13.98 3.84
N ILE A 108 6.49 13.03 3.17
CA ILE A 108 7.34 13.29 2.00
C ILE A 108 6.50 13.86 0.86
N ALA A 109 5.35 13.24 0.56
CA ALA A 109 4.42 13.72 -0.47
C ALA A 109 3.89 15.12 -0.14
N ARG A 110 3.52 15.38 1.12
CA ARG A 110 3.04 16.69 1.58
C ARG A 110 4.11 17.78 1.44
N ARG A 111 5.37 17.48 1.78
CA ARG A 111 6.49 18.42 1.59
C ARG A 111 6.77 18.67 0.11
N TYR A 112 6.79 17.62 -0.69
CA TYR A 112 7.07 17.72 -2.12
C TYR A 112 5.94 18.40 -2.90
N ARG A 113 4.69 18.27 -2.43
CA ARG A 113 3.51 18.93 -2.99
C ARG A 113 3.55 20.45 -2.89
N LYS A 114 4.33 21.02 -1.97
CA LYS A 114 4.55 22.48 -1.89
C LYS A 114 5.29 23.04 -3.11
N ILE A 115 6.09 22.21 -3.78
CA ILE A 115 6.89 22.60 -4.96
C ILE A 115 6.19 22.14 -6.25
N ASN A 116 5.61 20.95 -6.25
CA ASN A 116 4.94 20.39 -7.42
C ASN A 116 3.61 19.72 -7.04
N GLN A 117 2.48 20.21 -7.58
CA GLN A 117 1.15 19.68 -7.29
C GLN A 117 0.96 18.20 -7.69
N ARG A 118 1.87 17.63 -8.50
CA ARG A 118 1.91 16.20 -8.88
C ARG A 118 2.74 15.35 -7.92
N GLY A 119 2.97 15.82 -6.69
CA GLY A 119 3.89 15.16 -5.76
C GLY A 119 3.48 13.75 -5.32
N ASP A 120 2.19 13.54 -5.05
CA ASP A 120 1.67 12.26 -4.56
C ASP A 120 1.99 11.05 -5.49
N PRO A 121 1.67 11.08 -6.81
CA PRO A 121 1.97 9.96 -7.70
C PRO A 121 3.48 9.77 -7.97
N ILE A 122 4.28 10.84 -7.91
CA ILE A 122 5.73 10.74 -8.12
C ILE A 122 6.39 10.05 -6.94
N VAL A 123 6.04 10.43 -5.71
CA VAL A 123 6.59 9.81 -4.49
C VAL A 123 6.22 8.33 -4.43
N CYS A 124 4.97 7.99 -4.76
CA CYS A 124 4.54 6.60 -4.88
C CYS A 124 5.35 5.82 -5.94
N GLY A 125 5.54 6.38 -7.13
CA GLY A 125 6.33 5.74 -8.19
C GLY A 125 7.78 5.48 -7.79
N ILE A 126 8.43 6.45 -7.13
CA ILE A 126 9.81 6.29 -6.63
C ILE A 126 9.86 5.20 -5.56
N ALA A 127 8.90 5.17 -4.63
CA ALA A 127 8.83 4.16 -3.60
C ALA A 127 8.72 2.74 -4.18
N VAL A 128 7.91 2.54 -5.23
CA VAL A 128 7.77 1.24 -5.91
C VAL A 128 9.06 0.83 -6.63
N ILE A 129 9.74 1.75 -7.30
CA ILE A 129 11.04 1.48 -7.94
C ILE A 129 12.09 1.11 -6.90
N LEU A 130 12.08 1.79 -5.76
CA LEU A 130 13.00 1.54 -4.66
C LEU A 130 12.69 0.19 -3.98
N ALA A 131 11.42 -0.22 -3.89
CA ALA A 131 11.04 -1.51 -3.31
C ALA A 131 11.49 -2.73 -4.14
N MET A 132 11.59 -2.60 -5.47
CA MET A 132 12.02 -3.70 -6.35
C MET A 132 13.39 -4.32 -6.00
N PRO A 133 14.50 -3.56 -5.87
CA PRO A 133 15.79 -4.13 -5.50
C PRO A 133 15.80 -4.75 -4.10
N PHE A 134 15.03 -4.22 -3.14
CA PHE A 134 14.93 -4.81 -1.81
C PHE A 134 14.21 -6.15 -1.82
N LEU A 135 13.07 -6.24 -2.52
CA LEU A 135 12.38 -7.52 -2.72
C LEU A 135 13.25 -8.55 -3.42
N PHE A 136 14.03 -8.14 -4.42
CA PHE A 136 14.99 -9.03 -5.08
C PHE A 136 16.11 -9.49 -4.14
N GLY A 137 16.61 -8.59 -3.27
CA GLY A 137 17.56 -8.91 -2.22
C GLY A 137 17.03 -9.96 -1.22
N VAL A 138 15.77 -9.83 -0.78
CA VAL A 138 15.11 -10.83 0.08
C VAL A 138 15.16 -12.21 -0.56
N LEU A 139 14.85 -12.32 -1.85
CA LEU A 139 14.83 -13.61 -2.56
C LEU A 139 16.22 -14.27 -2.64
N LEU A 140 17.28 -13.48 -2.87
CA LEU A 140 18.64 -14.00 -2.97
C LEU A 140 19.24 -14.38 -1.61
N LEU A 141 19.04 -13.54 -0.58
CA LEU A 141 19.65 -13.73 0.74
C LEU A 141 18.89 -14.70 1.64
N SER A 142 17.67 -15.10 1.27
CA SER A 142 16.81 -16.00 2.06
C SER A 142 17.49 -17.34 2.41
N LYS A 143 18.45 -17.80 1.60
CA LYS A 143 19.14 -19.08 1.81
C LYS A 143 20.33 -19.01 2.77
N ASP A 144 21.09 -17.90 2.77
CA ASP A 144 22.41 -17.86 3.39
C ASP A 144 22.42 -17.15 4.76
N HIS A 145 21.57 -16.14 4.95
CA HIS A 145 21.58 -15.32 6.17
C HIS A 145 20.17 -14.88 6.61
N LEU A 146 19.56 -15.69 7.47
CA LEU A 146 18.22 -15.48 8.03
C LEU A 146 18.05 -14.09 8.67
N THR A 147 19.07 -13.56 9.35
CA THR A 147 19.05 -12.24 10.01
C THR A 147 18.99 -11.08 9.00
N LEU A 148 19.67 -11.21 7.86
CA LEU A 148 19.64 -10.19 6.80
C LEU A 148 18.29 -10.18 6.09
N THR A 149 17.68 -11.36 5.88
CA THR A 149 16.34 -11.47 5.29
C THR A 149 15.29 -10.70 6.08
N TRP A 150 15.32 -10.75 7.41
CA TRP A 150 14.41 -9.98 8.26
C TRP A 150 14.63 -8.46 8.15
N ILE A 151 15.88 -8.00 8.03
CA ILE A 151 16.20 -6.57 7.85
C ILE A 151 15.69 -6.06 6.50
N PHE A 152 15.85 -6.86 5.44
CA PHE A 152 15.37 -6.52 4.10
C PHE A 152 13.83 -6.59 3.97
N ILE A 153 13.13 -7.33 4.81
CA ILE A 153 11.66 -7.35 4.86
C ILE A 153 11.08 -6.11 5.54
N VAL A 154 11.83 -5.51 6.47
CA VAL A 154 11.41 -4.28 7.19
C VAL A 154 11.49 -3.03 6.31
N ILE A 155 12.33 -3.05 5.27
CA ILE A 155 12.64 -1.94 4.36
C ILE A 155 11.77 -2.00 3.11
#